data_AF-A0A1Q9LT15-F1
#
_entry.id   AF-A0A1Q9LT15-F1
#
_cell.length_a   1.000
_cell.length_b   1.000
_cell.length_c   1.000
_cell.angle_alpha   90.00
_cell.angle_beta   90.00
_cell.angle_gamma   90.00
#
_symmetry.space_group_name_H-M   'P 1'
#
loop_
_entity.id
_entity.type
_entity.pdbx_description
1 polymer ?
#
loop_
_entity_poly.entity_id
_entity_poly.type
_entity_poly.pdbx_seq_one_letter_code
_entity_poly.pdbx_strand_id
1 'polypeptide(L)'
;MRRTAITTALTAAALVVAAPIASAGTVEEVCADSLYVRTQPAGVIIGTLFRGEHFEVSRYSEKGWAEGYAMGHVNQRGWVQGGWFC
;
A
#
# COMPACT_ATOMS: atom_id res chain seq x y z
N MET A 1 -66.75 -4.61 -10.13
CA MET A 1 -65.57 -3.88 -9.62
C MET A 1 -64.34 -4.39 -10.36
N ARG A 2 -63.69 -3.57 -11.20
CA ARG A 2 -62.43 -3.92 -11.87
C ARG A 2 -61.45 -2.77 -11.65
N ARG A 3 -60.39 -2.99 -10.87
CA ARG A 3 -59.28 -2.06 -10.70
C ARG A 3 -58.08 -2.66 -11.41
N THR A 4 -57.72 -2.07 -12.54
CA THR A 4 -56.52 -2.37 -13.33
C THR A 4 -55.32 -1.81 -12.58
N ALA A 5 -54.38 -2.68 -12.18
CA ALA A 5 -53.11 -2.26 -11.60
C ALA A 5 -52.07 -2.13 -12.73
N ILE A 6 -51.49 -0.93 -12.87
CA ILE A 6 -50.40 -0.65 -13.80
C ILE A 6 -49.10 -0.96 -13.06
N THR A 7 -48.38 -1.97 -13.54
CA THR A 7 -47.04 -2.36 -13.05
C THR A 7 -45.98 -1.62 -13.85
N THR A 8 -45.37 -0.61 -13.26
CA THR A 8 -44.16 0.05 -13.78
C THR A 8 -42.93 -0.79 -13.42
N ALA A 9 -42.28 -1.37 -14.44
CA ALA A 9 -41.01 -2.06 -14.27
C ALA A 9 -39.86 -1.05 -14.27
N LEU A 10 -39.16 -0.91 -13.13
CA LEU A 10 -37.88 -0.20 -13.05
C LEU A 10 -36.77 -1.13 -13.54
N THR A 11 -36.12 -0.77 -14.65
CA THR A 11 -34.86 -1.37 -15.08
C THR A 11 -33.69 -0.69 -14.38
N ALA A 12 -33.04 -1.40 -13.46
CA ALA A 12 -31.81 -0.94 -12.81
C ALA A 12 -30.61 -1.25 -13.71
N ALA A 13 -29.89 -0.21 -14.16
CA ALA A 13 -28.61 -0.36 -14.84
C ALA A 13 -27.50 -0.53 -13.79
N ALA A 14 -26.76 -1.65 -13.86
CA ALA A 14 -25.63 -1.91 -12.96
C ALA A 14 -24.38 -1.16 -13.46
N LEU A 15 -23.85 -0.26 -12.64
CA LEU A 15 -22.55 0.39 -12.87
C LEU A 15 -21.43 -0.56 -12.44
N VAL A 16 -20.59 -0.97 -13.39
CA VAL A 16 -19.37 -1.73 -13.08
C VAL A 16 -18.27 -0.73 -12.72
N VAL A 17 -17.97 -0.60 -11.43
CA VAL A 17 -16.81 0.17 -10.96
C VAL A 17 -15.58 -0.74 -11.04
N ALA A 18 -14.61 -0.38 -11.87
CA ALA A 18 -13.31 -1.06 -11.88
C ALA A 18 -12.60 -0.78 -10.55
N ALA A 19 -12.30 -1.84 -9.79
CA ALA A 19 -11.47 -1.72 -8.59
C ALA A 19 -10.02 -1.40 -9.00
N PRO A 20 -9.29 -0.56 -8.23
CA PRO A 20 -7.88 -0.34 -8.48
C PRO A 20 -7.13 -1.68 -8.33
N ILE A 21 -6.28 -1.99 -9.30
CA ILE A 21 -5.39 -3.15 -9.24
C ILE A 21 -4.36 -2.86 -8.15
N ALA A 22 -4.47 -3.53 -7.01
CA ALA A 22 -3.44 -3.47 -5.98
C ALA A 22 -2.22 -4.24 -6.50
N SER A 23 -1.17 -3.52 -6.89
CA SER A 23 0.14 -4.13 -7.07
C SER A 23 0.70 -4.39 -5.67
N ALA A 24 0.58 -5.63 -5.20
CA ALA A 24 1.29 -6.06 -3.99
C ALA A 24 2.78 -6.01 -4.29
N GLY A 25 3.52 -5.25 -3.49
CA GLY A 25 4.98 -5.25 -3.53
C GLY A 25 5.56 -6.57 -3.00
N THR A 26 6.89 -6.71 -3.06
CA THR A 26 7.58 -7.82 -2.41
C THR A 26 7.76 -7.50 -0.93
N VAL A 27 7.29 -8.37 -0.05
CA VAL A 27 7.49 -8.22 1.40
C VAL A 27 8.88 -8.76 1.76
N GLU A 28 9.71 -7.90 2.33
CA GLU A 28 11.09 -8.19 2.74
C GLU A 28 11.22 -8.07 4.27
N GLU A 29 12.06 -8.90 4.89
CA GLU A 29 12.37 -8.80 6.32
C GLU A 29 13.52 -7.81 6.55
N VAL A 30 13.41 -6.96 7.57
CA VAL A 30 14.44 -6.00 7.93
C VAL A 30 15.59 -6.71 8.67
N CYS A 31 16.78 -6.64 8.09
CA CYS A 31 18.02 -7.23 8.60
C CYS A 31 18.85 -6.27 9.47
N ALA A 32 18.62 -4.96 9.33
CA ALA A 32 19.29 -3.93 10.12
C ALA A 32 18.72 -3.84 11.55
N ASP A 33 19.56 -3.51 12.53
CA ASP A 33 19.09 -3.26 13.89
C ASP A 33 18.15 -2.04 13.96
N SER A 34 18.40 -1.03 13.13
CA SER A 34 17.52 0.11 12.94
C SER A 34 17.56 0.61 11.50
N LEU A 35 16.40 0.80 10.88
CA LEU A 35 16.23 1.30 9.52
C LEU A 35 15.23 2.46 9.48
N TYR A 36 15.69 3.64 9.11
CA TYR A 36 14.83 4.84 9.12
C TYR A 36 13.88 4.87 7.91
N VAL A 37 12.59 5.03 8.20
CA VAL A 37 11.56 5.33 7.20
C VAL A 37 11.51 6.83 6.99
N ARG A 38 11.50 7.28 5.73
CA ARG A 38 11.56 8.69 5.34
C ARG A 38 10.44 9.09 4.39
N THR A 39 10.12 10.38 4.35
CA THR A 39 9.11 10.95 3.42
C THR A 39 9.50 10.83 1.95
N GLN A 40 10.79 10.93 1.67
CA GLN A 40 11.41 10.81 0.35
C GLN A 40 12.86 10.29 0.52
N PRO A 41 13.56 9.89 -0.56
CA PRO A 41 14.98 9.54 -0.48
C PRO A 41 15.80 10.63 0.22
N ALA A 42 16.52 10.27 1.28
CA ALA A 42 17.26 11.19 2.15
C ALA A 42 16.45 12.34 2.78
N GLY A 43 15.10 12.25 2.80
CA GLY A 43 14.21 13.23 3.39
C GLY A 43 14.06 13.12 4.90
N VAL A 44 13.00 13.73 5.44
CA VAL A 44 12.68 13.72 6.87
C VAL A 44 12.40 12.30 7.34
N ILE A 45 12.92 11.93 8.52
CA ILE A 45 12.63 10.66 9.19
C ILE A 45 11.22 10.72 9.78
N ILE A 46 10.40 9.72 9.45
CA ILE A 46 8.99 9.60 9.88
C ILE A 46 8.73 8.32 10.66
N GLY A 47 9.75 7.49 10.88
CA GLY A 47 9.65 6.25 11.62
C GLY A 47 10.96 5.49 11.60
N THR A 48 11.02 4.43 12.40
CA THR A 48 12.13 3.48 12.43
C THR A 48 11.57 2.08 12.39
N LEU A 49 12.11 1.26 11.52
CA LEU A 49 11.92 -0.18 11.53
C LEU A 49 13.09 -0.84 12.26
N PHE A 50 12.82 -1.96 12.91
CA PHE A 50 13.79 -2.76 13.64
C PHE A 50 13.94 -4.14 13.00
N ARG A 51 15.03 -4.83 13.37
CA ARG A 51 15.31 -6.20 12.91
C ARG A 51 14.10 -7.11 13.12
N GLY A 52 13.74 -7.88 12.09
CA GLY A 52 12.59 -8.80 12.09
C GLY A 52 11.24 -8.15 11.78
N GLU A 53 11.17 -6.81 11.69
CA GLU A 53 10.01 -6.15 11.08
C GLU A 53 10.04 -6.29 9.55
N HIS A 54 8.96 -5.91 8.88
CA HIS A 54 8.77 -6.17 7.46
C HIS A 54 8.54 -4.89 6.67
N PHE A 55 8.99 -4.86 5.42
CA PHE A 55 8.77 -3.76 4.49
C PHE A 55 8.28 -4.30 3.15
N GLU A 56 7.12 -3.85 2.71
CA GLU A 56 6.57 -4.21 1.40
C GLU A 56 7.14 -3.27 0.34
N VAL A 57 8.17 -3.71 -0.39
CA VAL A 57 8.83 -2.96 -1.44
C VAL A 57 7.96 -2.90 -2.69
N SER A 58 7.52 -1.68 -3.05
CA SER A 58 6.78 -1.43 -4.29
C SER A 58 7.71 -1.10 -5.47
N ARG A 59 8.79 -0.36 -5.22
CA ARG A 59 9.81 -0.03 -6.24
C ARG A 59 11.13 0.40 -5.62
N TYR A 60 12.17 0.44 -6.45
CA TYR A 60 13.44 1.10 -6.13
C TYR A 60 13.58 2.41 -6.92
N SER A 61 14.18 3.42 -6.30
CA SER A 61 14.67 4.62 -7.02
C SER A 61 16.00 4.35 -7.70
N GLU A 62 16.36 5.20 -8.65
CA GLU A 62 17.67 5.18 -9.34
C GLU A 62 18.87 5.26 -8.38
N LYS A 63 18.67 5.85 -7.19
CA LYS A 63 19.71 6.00 -6.15
C LYS A 63 19.67 4.89 -5.09
N GLY A 64 18.96 3.79 -5.34
CA GLY A 64 18.95 2.61 -4.47
C GLY A 64 18.11 2.72 -3.19
N TRP A 65 17.13 3.63 -3.15
CA TRP A 65 16.13 3.65 -2.07
C TRP A 65 14.94 2.78 -2.42
N ALA A 66 14.44 2.00 -1.45
CA ALA A 66 13.21 1.23 -1.58
C ALA A 66 12.02 2.10 -1.14
N GLU A 67 11.02 2.24 -2.00
CA GLU A 67 9.71 2.78 -1.64
C GLU A 67 8.75 1.64 -1.35
N GLY A 68 7.91 1.81 -0.34
CA GLY A 68 7.02 0.74 0.09
C GLY A 68 6.16 1.09 1.28
N TYR A 69 5.55 0.06 1.86
CA TYR A 69 4.79 0.13 3.11
C TYR A 69 5.61 -0.45 4.26
N ALA A 70 5.84 0.36 5.30
CA ALA A 70 6.55 -0.06 6.50
C ALA A 70 5.58 -0.71 7.47
N MET A 71 5.70 -2.01 7.67
CA MET A 71 4.84 -2.80 8.57
C MET A 71 5.45 -2.82 9.97
N GLY A 72 4.62 -2.95 11.01
CA GLY A 72 5.11 -3.05 12.40
C GLY A 72 4.94 -1.73 13.14
N HIS A 73 6.01 -1.14 13.68
CA HIS A 73 5.91 0.10 14.44
C HIS A 73 5.42 1.31 13.64
N VAL A 74 5.71 1.36 12.35
CA VAL A 74 5.51 2.56 11.52
C VAL A 74 4.12 2.58 10.86
N ASN A 75 3.67 1.45 10.30
CA ASN A 75 2.36 1.26 9.64
C ASN A 75 1.98 2.36 8.62
N GLN A 76 2.94 2.86 7.85
CA GLN A 76 2.71 3.85 6.81
C GLN A 76 3.69 3.70 5.65
N ARG A 77 3.36 4.32 4.50
CA ARG A 77 4.26 4.34 3.34
C ARG A 77 5.44 5.28 3.55
N GLY A 78 6.56 4.92 2.96
CA GLY A 78 7.75 5.77 2.97
C GLY A 78 8.89 5.17 2.18
N TRP A 79 10.08 5.71 2.44
CA TRP A 79 11.32 5.34 1.80
C TRP A 79 12.33 4.84 2.83
N VAL A 80 12.96 3.71 2.57
CA VAL A 80 14.08 3.20 3.35
C VAL A 80 15.31 3.05 2.45
N GLN A 81 16.49 3.07 3.05
CA GLN A 81 17.71 2.79 2.31
C GLN A 81 17.67 1.32 1.84
N GLY A 82 18.01 1.05 0.58
CA GLY A 82 18.07 -0.32 0.07
C GLY A 82 19.26 -1.09 0.63
N GLY A 83 19.23 -2.42 0.50
CA GLY A 83 20.32 -3.31 0.91
C GLY A 83 20.35 -3.68 2.39
N TRP A 84 19.28 -3.36 3.14
CA TRP A 84 19.13 -3.68 4.57
C TRP A 84 18.09 -4.77 4.84
N PHE A 85 17.70 -5.50 3.79
CA PHE A 85 16.78 -6.61 3.87
C PHE A 85 17.51 -7.94 3.94
N CYS A 86 16.89 -8.92 4.60
CA CYS A 86 17.15 -10.33 4.41
C CYS A 86 16.18 -10.84 3.32
#